data_AF-A0A485C1U6-F1
#
_entry.id   AF-A0A485C1U6-F1
#
_cell.length_a   1.000
_cell.length_b   1.000
_cell.length_c   1.000
_cell.angle_alpha   90.00
_cell.angle_beta   90.00
_cell.angle_gamma   90.00
#
_symmetry.space_group_name_H-M   'P 1'
#
loop_
_entity.id
_entity.type
_entity.pdbx_description
1 polymer ?
#
loop_
_entity_poly.entity_id
_entity_poly.type
_entity_poly.pdbx_seq_one_letter_code
_entity_poly.pdbx_strand_id
1 'polypeptide(L)'
;MKTLQYSFAQIEAFATVAETGSLSRAAIRLGKDRTTLRDLLDYLEDALGYALFLRHGRSLALTAEGGAAFSPGASAAASGAGL
;
A
#
# COMPACT_ATOMS: atom_id res chain seq x y z
N MET A 1 2.32 4.55 25.10
CA MET A 1 1.71 4.33 23.77
C MET A 1 2.63 4.95 22.74
N LYS A 2 3.00 4.23 21.68
CA LYS A 2 3.88 4.78 20.64
C LYS A 2 3.02 5.65 19.71
N THR A 3 3.30 6.96 19.63
CA THR A 3 2.61 7.85 18.68
C THR A 3 3.05 7.49 17.27
N LEU A 4 2.11 7.11 16.42
CA LEU A 4 2.41 6.84 15.01
C LEU A 4 2.68 8.17 14.31
N GLN A 5 3.88 8.35 13.77
CA GLN A 5 4.26 9.52 12.99
C GLN A 5 4.30 9.15 11.52
N TYR A 6 3.22 9.46 10.79
CA TYR A 6 3.14 9.31 9.35
C TYR A 6 2.47 10.55 8.72
N SER A 7 2.73 10.77 7.43
CA SER A 7 2.22 11.89 6.65
C SER A 7 1.04 11.49 5.77
N PHE A 8 0.27 12.49 5.33
CA PHE A 8 -0.82 12.27 4.38
C PHE A 8 -0.34 11.63 3.07
N ALA A 9 0.84 12.02 2.58
CA ALA A 9 1.42 11.45 1.36
C ALA A 9 1.69 9.94 1.48
N GLN A 10 2.01 9.45 2.68
CA GLN A 10 2.23 8.03 2.94
C GLN A 10 0.92 7.26 2.91
N ILE A 11 -0.12 7.80 3.57
CA ILE A 11 -1.48 7.23 3.55
C ILE A 11 -2.03 7.20 2.12
N GLU A 12 -1.86 8.28 1.36
CA GLU A 12 -2.31 8.41 -0.02
C GLU A 12 -1.58 7.42 -0.96
N ALA A 13 -0.27 7.25 -0.77
CA ALA A 13 0.51 6.24 -1.48
C ALA A 13 -0.03 4.83 -1.21
N PHE A 14 -0.27 4.49 0.06
CA PHE A 14 -0.84 3.20 0.45
C PHE A 14 -2.21 2.96 -0.17
N ALA A 15 -3.16 3.88 0.00
CA ALA A 15 -4.51 3.75 -0.53
C ALA A 15 -4.50 3.57 -2.06
N THR A 16 -3.68 4.35 -2.76
CA THR A 16 -3.59 4.26 -4.23
C THR A 16 -2.97 2.95 -4.69
N VAL A 17 -1.94 2.44 -3.99
CA VAL A 17 -1.31 1.15 -4.33
C VAL A 17 -2.26 -0.01 -4.00
N ALA A 18 -2.99 0.08 -2.89
CA ALA A 18 -4.03 -0.88 -2.51
C ALA A 18 -5.15 -0.95 -3.58
N GLU A 19 -5.62 0.20 -4.07
CA GLU A 19 -6.64 0.27 -5.13
C GLU A 19 -6.14 -0.26 -6.49
N THR A 20 -4.89 0.02 -6.84
CA THR A 20 -4.36 -0.29 -8.18
C THR A 20 -3.67 -1.66 -8.28
N GLY A 21 -3.30 -2.25 -7.14
CA GLY A 21 -2.47 -3.46 -7.03
C GLY A 21 -1.08 -3.32 -7.66
N SER A 22 -0.64 -2.08 -7.99
CA SER A 22 0.60 -1.86 -8.72
C SER A 22 1.23 -0.52 -8.40
N LEU A 23 2.46 -0.56 -7.86
CA LEU A 23 3.32 0.62 -7.68
C LEU A 23 3.46 1.46 -8.95
N SER A 24 3.48 0.80 -10.11
CA SER A 24 3.63 1.47 -11.40
C SER A 24 2.41 2.30 -11.77
N ARG A 25 1.20 1.77 -11.55
CA ARG A 25 -0.05 2.46 -11.84
C ARG A 25 -0.31 3.56 -10.80
N ALA A 26 -0.02 3.28 -9.53
CA ALA A 26 -0.11 4.27 -8.47
C ALA A 26 0.82 5.48 -8.71
N ALA A 27 2.06 5.24 -9.16
CA ALA A 27 3.03 6.28 -9.47
C ALA A 27 2.49 7.25 -10.52
N ILE A 28 1.93 6.71 -11.61
CA ILE A 28 1.30 7.49 -12.67
C ILE A 28 0.09 8.27 -12.13
N ARG A 29 -0.77 7.63 -11.33
CA ARG A 29 -1.98 8.26 -10.79
C ARG A 29 -1.68 9.41 -9.82
N LEU A 30 -0.62 9.29 -9.02
CA LEU A 30 -0.20 10.31 -8.06
C LEU A 30 0.79 11.33 -8.64
N GLY A 31 1.21 11.18 -9.89
CA GLY A 31 2.23 12.04 -10.50
C GLY A 31 3.58 11.97 -9.78
N LYS A 32 3.90 10.82 -9.18
CA LYS A 32 5.16 10.57 -8.45
C LYS A 32 5.97 9.51 -9.16
N ASP A 33 7.28 9.49 -8.95
CA ASP A 33 8.10 8.37 -9.41
C ASP A 33 7.92 7.14 -8.49
N ARG A 34 8.31 5.96 -9.01
CA ARG A 34 8.14 4.69 -8.29
C ARG A 34 9.01 4.58 -7.04
N THR A 35 10.18 5.22 -7.01
CA THR A 35 11.08 5.21 -5.86
C THR A 35 10.45 6.01 -4.72
N THR A 36 9.94 7.21 -5.02
CA THR A 36 9.21 8.04 -4.05
C THR A 36 8.02 7.28 -3.44
N LEU A 37 7.21 6.58 -4.25
CA LEU A 37 6.11 5.78 -3.69
C LEU A 37 6.60 4.63 -2.83
N ARG A 38 7.67 3.94 -3.23
CA ARG A 38 8.24 2.86 -2.45
C ARG A 38 8.74 3.37 -1.09
N ASP A 39 9.47 4.49 -1.07
CA ASP A 39 9.96 5.09 0.17
C ASP A 39 8.80 5.51 1.07
N LEU A 40 7.74 6.12 0.51
CA LEU A 40 6.54 6.48 1.27
C LEU A 40 5.85 5.27 1.91
N LEU A 41 5.80 4.14 1.20
CA LEU A 41 5.26 2.90 1.76
C LEU A 41 6.17 2.30 2.83
N ASP A 42 7.47 2.22 2.56
CA ASP A 42 8.46 1.64 3.48
C ASP A 42 8.47 2.45 4.80
N TYR A 43 8.42 3.78 4.74
CA TYR A 43 8.29 4.62 5.93
C TYR A 43 6.95 4.47 6.66
N LEU A 44 5.86 4.19 5.94
CA LEU A 44 4.57 3.94 6.56
C LEU A 44 4.57 2.61 7.32
N GLU A 45 5.10 1.55 6.69
CA GLU A 45 5.27 0.24 7.30
C GLU A 45 6.17 0.31 8.54
N ASP A 46 7.26 1.08 8.49
CA ASP A 46 8.13 1.35 9.63
C ASP A 46 7.41 2.10 10.77
N ALA A 47 6.60 3.11 10.43
CA ALA A 47 5.82 3.87 11.40
C ALA A 47 4.78 2.98 12.09
N LEU A 48 4.11 2.11 11.34
CA LEU A 48 3.11 1.16 11.81
C LEU A 48 3.71 -0.03 12.56
N GLY A 49 4.95 -0.41 12.24
CA GLY A 49 5.66 -1.55 12.80
C GLY A 49 5.28 -2.90 12.19
N TYR A 50 4.61 -2.91 11.05
CA TYR A 50 4.24 -4.12 10.29
C TYR A 50 4.12 -3.83 8.80
N ALA A 51 4.30 -4.85 7.96
CA ALA A 51 4.16 -4.74 6.52
C ALA A 51 2.68 -4.63 6.10
N LEU A 52 2.40 -3.69 5.20
CA LEU A 52 1.10 -3.48 4.56
C LEU A 52 1.01 -4.25 3.24
N PHE A 53 2.15 -4.52 2.60
CA PHE A 53 2.22 -5.28 1.37
C PHE A 53 3.20 -6.46 1.45
N LEU A 54 2.79 -7.59 0.88
CA LEU A 54 3.64 -8.72 0.55
C LEU A 54 4.25 -8.52 -0.84
N ARG A 55 5.57 -8.64 -0.92
CA ARG A 55 6.31 -8.57 -2.18
C ARG A 55 6.40 -9.98 -2.79
N HIS A 56 5.53 -10.29 -3.74
CA HIS A 56 5.62 -11.51 -4.58
C HIS A 56 6.29 -11.17 -5.91
N GLY A 57 7.63 -11.14 -5.91
CA GLY A 57 8.42 -10.85 -7.10
C GLY A 57 8.09 -9.48 -7.71
N ARG A 58 7.33 -9.47 -8.82
CA ARG A 58 6.91 -8.24 -9.52
C ARG A 58 5.53 -7.71 -9.09
N SER A 59 4.82 -8.44 -8.24
CA SER A 59 3.47 -8.11 -7.78
C SER A 59 3.47 -7.73 -6.30
N LEU A 60 2.62 -6.77 -5.95
CA LEU A 60 2.32 -6.38 -4.57
C LEU A 60 0.95 -6.92 -4.21
N ALA A 61 0.87 -7.70 -3.14
CA ALA A 61 -0.38 -8.16 -2.56
C ALA A 61 -0.55 -7.50 -1.19
N LEU A 62 -1.78 -7.18 -0.77
CA LEU A 62 -2.04 -6.68 0.58
C LEU A 62 -1.81 -7.80 1.61
N THR A 63 -1.26 -7.45 2.77
CA THR A 63 -1.28 -8.32 3.95
C THR A 63 -2.68 -8.37 4.57
N ALA A 64 -2.92 -9.30 5.51
CA ALA A 64 -4.18 -9.34 6.26
C ALA A 64 -4.40 -8.03 7.03
N GLU A 65 -3.33 -7.48 7.59
CA GLU A 65 -3.26 -6.21 8.29
C GLU A 65 -3.49 -5.03 7.34
N GLY A 66 -2.86 -5.04 6.15
CA GLY A 66 -3.09 -4.05 5.10
C GLY A 66 -4.53 -4.04 4.59
N GLY A 67 -5.15 -5.22 4.45
CA GLY A 67 -6.57 -5.33 4.13
C GLY A 67 -7.50 -4.80 5.23
N ALA A 68 -7.14 -4.96 6.50
CA ALA A 68 -7.90 -4.37 7.61
C ALA A 68 -7.73 -2.85 7.71
N ALA A 69 -6.54 -2.33 7.39
CA ALA A 69 -6.25 -0.90 7.34
C ALA A 69 -6.94 -0.22 6.15
N PHE A 70 -7.08 -0.93 5.02
CA PHE A 70 -7.84 -0.51 3.86
C PHE A 70 -9.28 -1.02 3.98
N SER A 71 -10.11 -0.36 4.80
CA SER A 71 -11.56 -0.66 4.82
C SER A 71 -12.16 -0.29 3.45
N PRO A 72 -12.49 -1.28 2.59
CA PRO A 72 -13.13 -0.97 1.33
C PRO A 72 -14.58 -0.65 1.68
N GLY A 73 -14.94 0.63 1.68
CA GLY A 73 -16.33 1.01 1.62
C GLY A 73 -16.94 0.40 0.35
N ALA A 74 -17.65 -0.71 0.52
CA ALA A 74 -18.39 -1.44 -0.50
C ALA A 74 -17.59 -2.04 -1.69
N SER A 75 -17.58 -3.38 -1.73
CA SER A 75 -17.64 -4.20 -2.94
C SER A 75 -16.63 -3.91 -4.07
N ALA A 76 -15.52 -4.66 -4.10
CA ALA A 76 -15.13 -5.44 -5.29
C ALA A 76 -13.80 -6.20 -5.05
N ALA A 77 -13.92 -7.53 -5.03
CA ALA A 77 -12.96 -8.50 -5.56
C ALA A 77 -11.46 -8.14 -5.56
N ALA A 78 -10.73 -8.64 -4.56
CA ALA A 78 -9.37 -9.12 -4.77
C ALA A 78 -9.42 -10.63 -5.03
N SER A 79 -10.00 -11.01 -6.18
CA SER A 79 -9.64 -12.27 -6.84
C SER A 79 -8.31 -12.04 -7.56
N GLY A 80 -7.27 -12.72 -7.11
CA GLY A 80 -5.94 -12.69 -7.70
C GLY A 80 -5.19 -13.96 -7.36
N ALA A 81 -5.50 -15.01 -8.12
CA ALA A 81 -4.89 -16.33 -8.10
C ALA A 81 -3.38 -16.33 -8.37
N GLY A 82 -2.72 -17.38 -7.85
CA GLY A 82 -1.38 -17.86 -8.21
C GLY A 82 -0.43 -17.84 -7.02
N LEU A 83 -0.14 -18.95 -6.33
CA LEU A 83 -0.14 -20.39 -6.65
C LEU A 83 -0.64 -21.19 -5.45
#